data_AF-A0A974DIW6-F1
#
_entry.id   AF-A0A974DIW6-F1
#
_cell.length_a   1.000
_cell.length_b   1.000
_cell.length_c   1.000
_cell.angle_alpha   90.00
_cell.angle_beta   90.00
_cell.angle_gamma   90.00
#
_symmetry.space_group_name_H-M   'P 1'
#
loop_
_entity.id
_entity.type
_entity.pdbx_description
1 polymer ?
#
loop_
_entity_poly.entity_id
_entity_poly.type
_entity_poly.pdbx_seq_one_letter_code
_entity_poly.pdbx_strand_id
1 'polypeptide(L)'
;VKLDTLNSNDFNIKLTSSVSKSSVNFLDLTIPVDSNKRITSLYRKPTHTNGFILRSSCHHKKWLNNIPLSQFNRVKRNCSKKEDYDKECQILRKQFREKGYSEKIVEEAKIKCDQKDRREMLKNTAKRKYNNNDSIPFITTYNCSKNKFEKILQKHWHILKKDKDLTNVIYLLQCPCNLQYIGRTGRCLKTRIGEHMNNIKKGILTHSVSAYFKSHHNSDPSLLTFAGIIHKRTHWRGSDIIKSISQEQTVWIHKLKTLAPRGLNIDIDLKCFLID
;
A
#
# COMPACT_ATOMS: atom_id res chain seq x y z
N VAL A 1 -2.21 -24.65 -41.68
CA VAL A 1 -1.13 -25.28 -40.86
C VAL A 1 -1.79 -26.28 -39.92
N LYS A 2 -1.35 -27.55 -39.91
CA LYS A 2 -1.89 -28.56 -38.99
C LYS A 2 -1.46 -28.22 -37.57
N LEU A 3 -2.39 -28.32 -36.61
CA LEU A 3 -2.15 -28.00 -35.18
C LEU A 3 -0.94 -28.76 -34.62
N ASP A 4 -0.74 -29.99 -35.08
CA ASP A 4 0.37 -30.86 -34.67
C ASP A 4 1.74 -30.27 -35.05
N THR A 5 1.83 -29.62 -36.22
CA THR A 5 3.06 -28.95 -36.65
C THR A 5 3.40 -27.76 -35.75
N LEU A 6 2.41 -27.02 -35.29
CA LEU A 6 2.61 -25.89 -34.37
C LEU A 6 2.94 -26.36 -32.94
N ASN A 7 2.48 -27.54 -32.55
CA ASN A 7 2.73 -28.15 -31.24
C ASN A 7 4.09 -28.84 -31.12
N SER A 8 4.79 -29.02 -32.23
CA SER A 8 6.19 -29.45 -32.24
C SER A 8 7.09 -28.22 -32.15
N ASN A 9 7.35 -27.74 -30.93
CA ASN A 9 8.20 -26.59 -30.68
C ASN A 9 9.06 -26.77 -29.42
N ASP A 10 10.18 -26.06 -29.36
CA ASP A 10 11.15 -26.13 -28.26
C ASP A 10 10.74 -25.30 -27.02
N PHE A 11 9.62 -24.58 -27.10
CA PHE A 11 9.17 -23.67 -26.04
C PHE A 11 8.31 -24.36 -24.97
N ASN A 12 8.04 -25.66 -25.12
CA ASN A 12 7.14 -26.42 -24.24
C ASN A 12 5.73 -25.78 -24.13
N ILE A 13 5.26 -25.17 -25.23
CA ILE A 13 3.93 -24.56 -25.33
C ILE A 13 3.07 -25.42 -26.26
N LYS A 14 1.93 -25.91 -25.75
CA LYS A 14 0.97 -26.69 -26.55
C LYS A 14 -0.28 -25.86 -26.85
N LEU A 15 -0.51 -25.58 -28.12
CA LEU A 15 -1.72 -24.99 -28.65
C LEU A 15 -2.85 -26.03 -28.71
N THR A 16 -4.04 -25.60 -28.31
CA THR A 16 -5.28 -26.40 -28.37
C THR A 16 -6.27 -25.74 -29.30
N SER A 17 -6.85 -26.51 -30.22
CA SER A 17 -8.01 -26.09 -31.01
C SER A 17 -9.17 -27.01 -30.69
N SER A 18 -10.37 -26.44 -30.50
CA SER A 18 -11.60 -27.19 -30.29
C SER A 18 -12.71 -26.58 -31.13
N VAL A 19 -13.28 -27.39 -32.02
CA VAL A 19 -14.42 -27.00 -32.86
C VAL A 19 -15.59 -27.90 -32.49
N SER A 20 -16.74 -27.30 -32.22
CA SER A 20 -17.97 -28.03 -31.93
C SER A 20 -19.13 -27.34 -32.62
N LYS A 21 -20.04 -28.15 -33.19
CA LYS A 21 -21.26 -27.68 -33.84
C LYS A 21 -22.39 -27.38 -32.84
N SER A 22 -22.28 -27.88 -31.60
CA SER A 22 -23.34 -27.80 -30.59
C SER A 22 -23.10 -26.74 -29.52
N SER A 23 -21.84 -26.41 -29.22
CA SER A 23 -21.48 -25.43 -28.19
C SER A 23 -20.07 -24.88 -28.40
N VAL A 24 -19.83 -23.68 -27.87
CA VAL A 24 -18.53 -23.02 -27.85
C VAL A 24 -18.15 -22.67 -26.42
N ASN A 25 -16.90 -22.93 -26.05
CA ASN A 25 -16.35 -22.50 -24.78
C ASN A 25 -15.66 -21.14 -24.96
N PHE A 26 -16.03 -20.15 -24.15
CA PHE A 26 -15.42 -18.83 -24.16
C PHE A 26 -15.22 -18.33 -22.73
N LEU A 27 -13.96 -18.05 -22.37
CA LEU A 27 -13.56 -17.72 -21.00
C LEU A 27 -14.06 -18.79 -20.01
N ASP A 28 -15.00 -18.39 -19.14
CA ASP A 28 -15.59 -19.22 -18.09
C ASP A 28 -16.98 -19.76 -18.45
N LEU A 29 -17.37 -19.66 -19.73
CA LEU A 29 -18.70 -19.99 -20.20
C LEU A 29 -18.67 -21.10 -21.25
N THR A 30 -19.63 -22.02 -21.15
CA THR A 30 -20.05 -22.87 -22.28
C THR A 30 -21.34 -22.29 -22.83
N ILE A 31 -21.34 -21.97 -24.12
CA ILE A 31 -22.44 -21.33 -24.85
C ILE A 31 -22.94 -22.32 -25.91
N PRO A 32 -24.17 -22.85 -25.81
CA PRO A 32 -24.75 -23.69 -26.86
C PRO A 32 -25.01 -22.87 -28.13
N VAL A 33 -24.76 -23.48 -29.29
CA VAL A 33 -24.93 -22.85 -30.62
C VAL A 33 -26.41 -22.72 -30.96
N ASP A 34 -27.23 -23.66 -30.51
CA ASP A 34 -28.63 -23.76 -30.90
C ASP A 34 -29.56 -23.50 -29.72
N SER A 35 -29.92 -22.23 -29.54
CA SER A 35 -31.12 -21.89 -28.78
C SER A 35 -31.50 -20.44 -29.06
N ASN A 36 -32.76 -20.21 -29.43
CA ASN A 36 -33.42 -18.90 -29.43
C ASN A 36 -33.39 -18.19 -28.05
N LYS A 37 -32.66 -18.74 -27.06
CA LYS A 37 -32.50 -18.25 -25.69
C LYS A 37 -31.01 -18.20 -25.33
N ARG A 38 -30.58 -17.13 -24.67
CA ARG A 38 -29.21 -16.98 -24.16
C ARG A 38 -28.99 -17.85 -22.91
N ILE A 39 -28.74 -19.13 -23.12
CA ILE A 39 -28.40 -20.08 -22.04
C ILE A 39 -26.88 -20.16 -21.94
N THR A 40 -26.34 -20.05 -20.73
CA THR A 40 -24.91 -20.22 -20.46
C THR A 40 -24.72 -21.13 -19.26
N SER A 41 -23.64 -21.91 -19.27
CA SER A 41 -23.19 -22.71 -18.13
C SER A 41 -21.71 -22.45 -17.84
N LEU A 42 -21.24 -22.88 -16.67
CA LEU A 42 -19.85 -22.66 -16.26
C LEU A 42 -18.91 -23.62 -16.99
N TYR A 43 -17.88 -23.09 -17.64
CA TYR A 43 -16.79 -23.89 -18.21
C TYR A 43 -15.59 -23.92 -17.26
N ARG A 44 -15.03 -25.11 -17.02
CA ARG A 44 -13.74 -25.29 -16.35
C ARG A 44 -12.77 -25.94 -17.32
N LYS A 45 -11.58 -25.36 -17.46
CA LYS A 45 -10.51 -26.01 -18.22
C LYS A 45 -10.13 -27.35 -17.57
N PRO A 46 -9.72 -28.37 -18.35
CA PRO A 46 -9.25 -29.64 -17.79
C PRO A 46 -8.08 -29.49 -16.80
N THR A 47 -7.29 -28.43 -16.95
CA THR A 47 -6.17 -28.08 -16.07
C THR A 47 -6.59 -27.31 -14.81
N HIS A 48 -7.88 -27.06 -14.60
CA HIS A 48 -8.38 -26.33 -13.44
C HIS A 48 -8.19 -27.15 -12.16
N THR A 49 -7.14 -26.82 -11.42
CA THR A 49 -6.95 -27.30 -10.06
C THR A 49 -7.73 -26.42 -9.09
N ASN A 50 -8.10 -26.95 -7.91
CA ASN A 50 -8.69 -26.17 -6.83
C ASN A 50 -7.67 -25.13 -6.31
N GLY A 51 -7.49 -24.04 -7.06
CA GLY A 51 -6.47 -23.01 -6.84
C GLY A 51 -6.83 -21.97 -5.79
N PHE A 52 -7.89 -22.19 -5.01
CA PHE A 52 -8.27 -21.23 -3.97
C PHE A 52 -7.20 -21.15 -2.88
N ILE A 53 -7.09 -19.94 -2.33
CA ILE A 53 -6.18 -19.62 -1.22
C ILE A 53 -6.59 -20.42 0.01
N LEU A 54 -5.62 -21.10 0.65
CA LEU A 54 -5.83 -21.80 1.91
C LEU A 54 -6.30 -20.86 3.01
N ARG A 55 -7.24 -21.31 3.84
CA ARG A 55 -7.77 -20.50 4.95
C ARG A 55 -6.71 -20.13 5.99
N SER A 56 -5.74 -21.01 6.20
CA SER A 56 -4.60 -20.83 7.10
C SER A 56 -3.52 -19.91 6.56
N SER A 57 -3.64 -19.48 5.29
CA SER A 57 -2.67 -18.58 4.69
C SER A 57 -2.61 -17.23 5.40
N CYS A 58 -1.49 -16.54 5.24
CA CYS A 58 -1.27 -15.22 5.81
C CYS A 58 -1.94 -14.12 4.99
N HIS A 59 -3.24 -14.25 4.72
CA HIS A 59 -4.05 -13.21 4.07
C HIS A 59 -5.02 -12.60 5.06
N HIS A 60 -5.37 -11.33 4.83
CA HIS A 60 -6.29 -10.62 5.70
C HIS A 60 -7.67 -11.32 5.76
N LYS A 61 -8.17 -11.60 6.96
CA LYS A 61 -9.42 -12.37 7.19
C LYS A 61 -10.61 -11.85 6.39
N LYS A 62 -10.78 -10.53 6.29
CA LYS A 62 -11.83 -9.90 5.46
C LYS A 62 -11.80 -10.36 3.99
N TRP A 63 -10.61 -10.54 3.42
CA TRP A 63 -10.44 -10.97 2.03
C TRP A 63 -10.78 -12.45 1.91
N LEU A 64 -10.20 -13.28 2.79
CA LEU A 64 -10.51 -14.72 2.85
C LEU A 64 -12.01 -14.98 3.00
N ASN A 65 -12.69 -14.28 3.93
CA ASN A 65 -14.11 -14.44 4.15
C ASN A 65 -14.98 -13.99 2.94
N ASN A 66 -14.45 -13.12 2.07
CA ASN A 66 -15.14 -12.66 0.88
C ASN A 66 -14.93 -13.57 -0.34
N ILE A 67 -13.91 -14.42 -0.35
CA ILE A 67 -13.62 -15.30 -1.49
C ILE A 67 -14.83 -16.21 -1.81
N PRO A 68 -15.45 -16.93 -0.85
CA PRO A 68 -16.61 -17.77 -1.15
C PRO A 68 -17.76 -17.01 -1.79
N LEU A 69 -18.11 -15.83 -1.24
CA LEU A 69 -19.19 -15.01 -1.77
C LEU A 69 -18.90 -14.56 -3.21
N SER A 70 -17.66 -14.15 -3.51
CA SER A 70 -17.26 -13.77 -4.86
C SER A 70 -17.37 -14.93 -5.86
N GLN A 71 -16.99 -16.14 -5.45
CA GLN A 71 -17.08 -17.32 -6.32
C GLN A 71 -18.52 -17.75 -6.58
N PHE A 72 -19.38 -17.79 -5.54
CA PHE A 72 -20.80 -18.04 -5.75
C PHE A 72 -21.44 -16.99 -6.67
N ASN A 73 -21.10 -15.70 -6.50
CA ASN A 73 -21.59 -14.64 -7.38
C ASN A 73 -21.13 -14.83 -8.84
N ARG A 74 -19.93 -15.38 -9.06
CA ARG A 74 -19.45 -15.71 -10.42
C ARG A 74 -20.25 -16.85 -11.03
N VAL A 75 -20.46 -17.94 -10.29
CA VAL A 75 -21.27 -19.07 -10.76
C VAL A 75 -22.71 -18.62 -11.06
N LYS A 76 -23.32 -17.80 -10.19
CA LYS A 76 -24.67 -17.27 -10.38
C LYS A 76 -24.81 -16.42 -11.64
N ARG A 77 -23.79 -15.63 -12.00
CA ARG A 77 -23.78 -14.86 -13.26
C ARG A 77 -23.62 -15.77 -14.47
N ASN A 78 -22.75 -16.77 -14.37
CA ASN A 78 -22.37 -17.63 -15.48
C ASN A 78 -23.45 -18.69 -15.82
N CYS A 79 -24.14 -19.24 -14.83
CA CYS A 79 -25.20 -20.23 -15.05
C CYS A 79 -26.55 -19.56 -15.30
N SER A 80 -27.19 -19.86 -16.42
CA SER A 80 -28.57 -19.41 -16.72
C SER A 80 -29.63 -20.32 -16.10
N LYS A 81 -29.35 -21.63 -15.98
CA LYS A 81 -30.26 -22.63 -15.40
C LYS A 81 -29.98 -22.80 -13.91
N LYS A 82 -31.04 -22.99 -13.13
CA LYS A 82 -30.94 -23.15 -11.67
C LYS A 82 -30.26 -24.47 -11.30
N GLU A 83 -30.54 -25.52 -12.06
CA GLU A 83 -29.98 -26.85 -11.85
C GLU A 83 -28.46 -26.85 -12.02
N ASP A 84 -27.97 -26.13 -13.04
CA ASP A 84 -26.53 -25.98 -13.28
C ASP A 84 -25.88 -25.13 -12.20
N TYR A 85 -26.54 -24.05 -11.75
CA TYR A 85 -26.07 -23.25 -10.62
C TYR A 85 -25.94 -24.08 -9.33
N ASP A 86 -26.96 -24.87 -9.00
CA ASP A 86 -26.98 -25.66 -7.76
C ASP A 86 -25.90 -26.76 -7.77
N LYS A 87 -25.71 -27.46 -8.90
CA LYS A 87 -24.61 -28.42 -9.08
C LYS A 87 -23.26 -27.77 -8.85
N GLU A 88 -23.03 -26.63 -9.48
CA GLU A 88 -21.77 -25.90 -9.36
C GLU A 88 -21.51 -25.37 -7.94
N CYS A 89 -22.56 -25.00 -7.23
CA CYS A 89 -22.46 -24.60 -5.83
C CYS A 89 -22.02 -25.74 -4.92
N GLN A 90 -22.47 -26.98 -5.18
CA GLN A 90 -22.02 -28.15 -4.41
C GLN A 90 -20.53 -28.44 -4.64
N ILE A 91 -20.06 -28.30 -5.89
CA ILE A 91 -18.64 -28.43 -6.22
C ILE A 91 -17.81 -27.38 -5.48
N LEU A 92 -18.24 -26.11 -5.51
CA LEU A 92 -17.57 -25.02 -4.78
C LEU A 92 -17.53 -25.27 -3.27
N ARG A 93 -18.63 -25.74 -2.66
CA ARG A 93 -18.68 -26.09 -1.24
C ARG A 93 -17.59 -27.11 -0.88
N LYS A 94 -17.48 -28.19 -1.65
CA LYS A 94 -16.44 -29.22 -1.45
C LYS A 94 -15.03 -28.62 -1.57
N GLN A 95 -14.79 -27.83 -2.61
CA GLN A 95 -13.50 -27.19 -2.85
C GLN A 95 -13.08 -26.23 -1.72
N PHE A 96 -14.03 -25.46 -1.15
CA PHE A 96 -13.74 -24.59 -0.01
C PHE A 96 -13.48 -25.37 1.28
N ARG A 97 -14.20 -26.48 1.49
CA ARG A 97 -13.95 -27.36 2.64
C ARG A 97 -12.54 -27.94 2.60
N GLU A 98 -12.09 -28.41 1.44
CA GLU A 98 -10.71 -28.88 1.21
C GLU A 98 -9.65 -27.81 1.52
N LYS A 99 -10.00 -26.53 1.39
CA LYS A 99 -9.10 -25.40 1.66
C LYS A 99 -9.18 -24.87 3.10
N GLY A 100 -9.92 -25.55 3.98
CA GLY A 100 -10.04 -25.22 5.39
C GLY A 100 -11.04 -24.10 5.70
N TYR A 101 -11.95 -23.76 4.78
CA TYR A 101 -13.04 -22.83 5.09
C TYR A 101 -14.12 -23.55 5.89
N SER A 102 -14.50 -22.97 7.03
CA SER A 102 -15.57 -23.51 7.88
C SER A 102 -16.92 -23.46 7.16
N GLU A 103 -17.75 -24.48 7.34
CA GLU A 103 -19.07 -24.59 6.71
C GLU A 103 -19.93 -23.34 6.91
N LYS A 104 -19.93 -22.78 8.13
CA LYS A 104 -20.64 -21.53 8.46
C LYS A 104 -20.35 -20.38 7.49
N ILE A 105 -19.10 -20.16 7.12
CA ILE A 105 -18.70 -19.04 6.24
C ILE A 105 -19.16 -19.30 4.81
N VAL A 106 -19.07 -20.56 4.37
CA VAL A 106 -19.48 -20.96 3.03
C VAL A 106 -21.01 -20.84 2.91
N GLU A 107 -21.74 -21.22 3.95
CA GLU A 107 -23.20 -21.13 3.99
C GLU A 107 -23.69 -19.67 4.04
N GLU A 108 -23.12 -18.85 4.92
CA GLU A 108 -23.42 -17.41 4.96
C GLU A 108 -23.17 -16.73 3.61
N ALA A 109 -22.11 -17.14 2.90
CA ALA A 109 -21.81 -16.64 1.57
C ALA A 109 -22.84 -17.09 0.53
N LYS A 110 -23.31 -18.35 0.61
CA LYS A 110 -24.35 -18.88 -0.27
C LYS A 110 -25.68 -18.15 -0.07
N ILE A 111 -26.13 -17.99 1.17
CA ILE A 111 -27.35 -17.25 1.52
C ILE A 111 -27.31 -15.83 0.95
N LYS A 112 -26.19 -15.11 1.16
CA LYS A 112 -25.99 -13.76 0.61
C LYS A 112 -25.97 -13.72 -0.92
N CYS A 113 -25.51 -14.77 -1.58
CA CYS A 113 -25.55 -14.87 -3.03
C CYS A 113 -26.97 -15.13 -3.52
N ASP A 114 -27.70 -16.01 -2.85
CA ASP A 114 -29.06 -16.42 -3.21
C ASP A 114 -30.06 -15.27 -3.15
N GLN A 115 -29.90 -14.35 -2.19
CA GLN A 115 -30.70 -13.13 -2.06
C GLN A 115 -30.60 -12.17 -3.25
N LYS A 116 -29.54 -12.25 -4.07
CA LYS A 116 -29.34 -11.33 -5.20
C LYS A 116 -30.10 -11.79 -6.45
N ASP A 117 -30.65 -10.87 -7.22
CA ASP A 117 -31.19 -11.19 -8.53
C ASP A 117 -30.08 -11.29 -9.59
N ARG A 118 -30.13 -12.33 -10.43
CA ARG A 118 -29.12 -12.54 -11.47
C ARG A 118 -29.14 -11.43 -12.53
N ARG A 119 -30.32 -10.95 -12.94
CA ARG A 119 -30.44 -9.92 -13.98
C ARG A 119 -29.83 -8.62 -13.49
N GLU A 120 -30.03 -8.27 -12.22
CA GLU A 120 -29.37 -7.12 -11.61
C GLU A 120 -27.85 -7.26 -11.56
N MET A 121 -27.33 -8.45 -11.22
CA MET A 121 -25.89 -8.71 -11.18
C MET A 121 -25.17 -8.61 -12.53
N LEU A 122 -25.92 -8.67 -13.63
CA LEU A 122 -25.40 -8.52 -14.99
C LEU A 122 -25.42 -7.06 -15.48
N LYS A 123 -26.07 -6.14 -14.75
CA LYS A 123 -26.06 -4.72 -15.10
C LYS A 123 -24.68 -4.12 -14.81
N ASN A 124 -24.19 -3.29 -15.73
CA ASN A 124 -22.97 -2.53 -15.52
C ASN A 124 -23.16 -1.54 -14.37
N THR A 125 -22.36 -1.69 -13.32
CA THR A 125 -22.38 -0.77 -12.18
C THR A 125 -21.43 0.39 -12.46
N ALA A 126 -21.85 1.62 -12.19
CA ALA A 126 -20.98 2.79 -12.25
C ALA A 126 -19.77 2.57 -11.32
N LYS A 127 -18.56 2.91 -11.80
CA LYS A 127 -17.36 2.87 -10.95
C LYS A 127 -17.57 3.83 -9.78
N ARG A 128 -17.37 3.33 -8.54
CA ARG A 128 -17.39 4.20 -7.36
C ARG A 128 -16.29 5.26 -7.51
N LYS A 129 -16.65 6.54 -7.35
CA LYS A 129 -15.66 7.61 -7.20
C LYS A 129 -14.83 7.32 -5.96
N TYR A 130 -13.51 7.32 -6.13
CA TYR A 130 -12.59 7.23 -5.01
C TYR A 130 -12.64 8.56 -4.27
N ASN A 131 -13.03 8.54 -3.00
CA ASN A 131 -12.89 9.72 -2.15
C ASN A 131 -11.40 9.83 -1.81
N ASN A 132 -10.77 10.93 -2.23
CA ASN A 132 -9.45 11.32 -1.72
C ASN A 132 -9.61 11.66 -0.24
N ASN A 133 -9.37 10.68 0.63
CA ASN A 133 -9.04 10.98 2.01
C ASN A 133 -7.59 11.43 2.05
N ASP A 134 -7.32 12.63 2.55
CA ASP A 134 -5.98 13.20 2.81
C ASP A 134 -5.19 12.45 3.90
N SER A 135 -5.60 11.23 4.23
CA SER A 135 -4.93 10.40 5.23
C SER A 135 -3.78 9.65 4.57
N ILE A 136 -2.55 9.97 4.99
CA ILE A 136 -1.35 9.27 4.56
C ILE A 136 -1.40 7.83 5.12
N PRO A 137 -1.50 6.80 4.28
CA PRO A 137 -1.54 5.43 4.74
C PRO A 137 -0.14 4.99 5.20
N PHE A 138 -0.05 4.42 6.40
CA PHE A 138 1.14 3.67 6.80
C PHE A 138 1.09 2.28 6.15
N ILE A 139 1.76 2.14 5.00
CA ILE A 139 1.79 0.91 4.22
C ILE A 139 2.90 0.00 4.75
N THR A 140 2.52 -1.21 5.15
CA THR A 140 3.45 -2.27 5.54
C THR A 140 3.14 -3.53 4.75
N THR A 141 4.15 -4.39 4.55
CA THR A 141 3.94 -5.73 4.02
C THR A 141 3.06 -6.52 4.99
N TYR A 142 2.00 -7.15 4.48
CA TYR A 142 1.06 -7.88 5.32
C TYR A 142 1.79 -9.00 6.09
N ASN A 143 1.67 -8.99 7.42
CA ASN A 143 2.25 -9.99 8.32
C ASN A 143 1.15 -10.52 9.24
N CYS A 144 1.14 -11.82 9.52
CA CYS A 144 0.20 -12.47 10.43
C CYS A 144 0.28 -11.90 11.86
N SER A 145 1.41 -11.32 12.22
CA SER A 145 1.64 -10.58 13.47
C SER A 145 1.07 -9.16 13.46
N LYS A 146 0.41 -8.72 12.37
CA LYS A 146 -0.20 -7.38 12.26
C LYS A 146 -1.09 -7.06 13.44
N ASN A 147 -1.94 -7.99 13.88
CA ASN A 147 -2.82 -7.72 15.02
C ASN A 147 -2.05 -7.48 16.33
N LYS A 148 -0.88 -8.12 16.51
CA LYS A 148 -0.02 -7.86 17.68
C LYS A 148 0.68 -6.51 17.53
N PHE A 149 1.23 -6.24 16.35
CA PHE A 149 1.90 -4.97 16.05
C PHE A 149 0.94 -3.78 16.11
N GLU A 150 -0.25 -3.89 15.54
CA GLU A 150 -1.31 -2.87 15.56
C GLU A 150 -1.77 -2.60 16.99
N LYS A 151 -1.94 -3.64 17.81
CA LYS A 151 -2.25 -3.47 19.23
C LYS A 151 -1.12 -2.76 19.97
N ILE A 152 0.14 -3.12 19.73
CA ILE A 152 1.31 -2.43 20.31
C ILE A 152 1.32 -0.97 19.83
N LEU A 153 1.16 -0.73 18.54
CA LEU A 153 1.19 0.59 17.94
C LEU A 153 0.05 1.47 18.46
N GLN A 154 -1.18 0.96 18.56
CA GLN A 154 -2.33 1.68 19.12
C GLN A 154 -2.18 1.89 20.63
N LYS A 155 -1.75 0.86 21.37
CA LYS A 155 -1.48 0.92 22.81
C LYS A 155 -0.44 1.99 23.11
N HIS A 156 0.63 2.06 22.32
CA HIS A 156 1.73 3.03 22.47
C HIS A 156 1.59 4.21 21.51
N TRP A 157 0.44 4.40 20.86
CA TRP A 157 0.22 5.50 19.91
C TRP A 157 0.32 6.84 20.61
N HIS A 158 -0.15 6.86 21.85
CA HIS A 158 0.02 7.99 22.73
C HIS A 158 1.50 8.23 23.05
N ILE A 159 2.41 7.26 23.07
CA ILE A 159 3.87 7.51 23.22
C ILE A 159 4.41 8.22 21.99
N LEU A 160 4.10 7.72 20.79
CA LEU A 160 4.46 8.35 19.53
C LEU A 160 3.86 9.77 19.38
N LYS A 161 2.68 10.01 19.98
CA LYS A 161 2.02 11.33 20.05
C LYS A 161 2.44 12.19 21.25
N LYS A 162 2.97 11.60 22.32
CA LYS A 162 3.36 12.24 23.58
C LYS A 162 4.85 12.53 23.64
N ASP A 163 5.63 12.27 22.60
CA ASP A 163 7.05 12.61 22.65
C ASP A 163 7.24 14.13 22.65
N LYS A 164 7.11 14.70 23.85
CA LYS A 164 7.40 16.09 24.22
C LYS A 164 8.92 16.35 24.15
N ASP A 165 9.70 15.26 24.02
CA ASP A 165 11.12 15.18 24.33
C ASP A 165 11.97 14.74 23.14
N LEU A 166 11.46 14.82 21.90
CA LEU A 166 12.28 14.70 20.68
C LEU A 166 13.15 15.97 20.53
N THR A 167 14.01 16.13 21.52
CA THR A 167 15.09 17.09 21.71
C THR A 167 16.36 16.44 21.20
N ASN A 168 17.43 17.21 21.03
CA ASN A 168 18.73 16.67 20.61
C ASN A 168 18.67 15.94 19.26
N VAL A 169 17.93 16.53 18.30
CA VAL A 169 17.67 15.97 16.98
C VAL A 169 18.45 16.72 15.90
N ILE A 170 18.99 15.95 14.97
CA ILE A 170 19.48 16.44 13.68
C ILE A 170 18.38 16.16 12.67
N TYR A 171 17.97 17.19 11.93
CA TYR A 171 16.86 17.13 11.00
C TYR A 171 17.25 17.72 9.65
N LEU A 172 16.50 17.29 8.64
CA LEU A 172 16.61 17.72 7.26
C LEU A 172 15.35 18.49 6.89
N LEU A 173 15.51 19.63 6.25
CA LEU A 173 14.44 20.33 5.54
C LEU A 173 14.70 20.20 4.04
N GLN A 174 13.65 19.91 3.28
CA GLN A 174 13.73 19.75 1.84
C GLN A 174 12.73 20.68 1.14
N CYS A 175 13.30 21.47 0.25
CA CYS A 175 12.60 22.35 -0.68
C CYS A 175 12.12 21.53 -1.90
N PRO A 176 11.01 21.92 -2.54
CA PRO A 176 10.55 21.29 -3.79
C PRO A 176 11.56 21.40 -4.94
N CYS A 177 12.50 22.35 -4.90
CA CYS A 177 13.62 22.46 -5.83
C CYS A 177 14.72 21.40 -5.60
N ASN A 178 14.49 20.42 -4.72
CA ASN A 178 15.46 19.40 -4.28
C ASN A 178 16.69 19.95 -3.55
N LEU A 179 16.67 21.21 -3.12
CA LEU A 179 17.69 21.75 -2.21
C LEU A 179 17.36 21.37 -0.76
N GLN A 180 18.39 21.01 -0.02
CA GLN A 180 18.26 20.52 1.35
C GLN A 180 18.97 21.44 2.34
N TYR A 181 18.45 21.49 3.56
CA TYR A 181 19.04 22.14 4.73
C TYR A 181 19.19 21.13 5.86
N ILE A 182 20.36 21.10 6.49
CA ILE A 182 20.59 20.31 7.70
C ILE A 182 20.68 21.23 8.90
N GLY A 183 19.81 20.98 9.87
CA GLY A 183 19.76 21.70 11.13
C GLY A 183 19.87 20.77 12.33
N ARG A 184 20.25 21.35 13.47
CA ARG A 184 20.14 20.70 14.77
C ARG A 184 19.19 21.45 15.70
N THR A 185 18.68 20.75 16.71
CA THR A 185 17.93 21.37 17.81
C THR A 185 18.16 20.61 19.11
N GLY A 186 18.56 21.34 20.16
CA GLY A 186 18.50 20.84 21.54
C GLY A 186 17.10 20.96 22.16
N ARG A 187 16.23 21.79 21.57
CA ARG A 187 14.82 21.95 21.96
C ARG A 187 13.95 20.95 21.20
N CYS A 188 12.69 20.82 21.62
CA CYS A 188 11.70 19.97 20.94
C CYS A 188 11.67 20.26 19.43
N LEU A 189 11.81 19.22 18.61
CA LEU A 189 11.82 19.33 17.14
C LEU A 189 10.59 20.07 16.62
N LYS A 190 9.41 19.81 17.18
CA LYS A 190 8.16 20.49 16.80
C LYS A 190 8.29 22.02 16.89
N THR A 191 8.89 22.53 17.96
CA THR A 191 9.11 23.97 18.16
C THR A 191 10.05 24.51 17.09
N ARG A 192 11.17 23.84 16.84
CA ARG A 192 12.15 24.27 15.84
C ARG A 192 11.56 24.31 14.42
N ILE A 193 10.78 23.31 14.05
CA ILE A 193 10.08 23.30 12.75
C ILE A 193 9.07 24.45 12.69
N GLY A 194 8.29 24.71 13.76
CA GLY A 194 7.38 25.84 13.83
C GLY A 194 8.07 27.20 13.63
N GLU A 195 9.27 27.38 14.19
CA GLU A 195 10.09 28.59 13.98
C GLU A 195 10.52 28.75 12.52
N HIS A 196 10.99 27.67 11.87
CA HIS A 196 11.31 27.70 10.44
C HIS A 196 10.12 28.14 9.60
N MET A 197 8.95 27.55 9.84
CA MET A 197 7.72 27.90 9.12
C MET A 197 7.33 29.36 9.35
N ASN A 198 7.43 29.85 10.58
CA ASN A 198 7.12 31.24 10.90
C ASN A 198 8.12 32.22 10.23
N ASN A 199 9.41 31.88 10.23
CA ASN A 199 10.43 32.69 9.56
C ASN A 199 10.21 32.76 8.05
N ILE A 200 9.79 31.64 7.43
CA ILE A 200 9.40 31.60 6.01
C ILE A 200 8.21 32.52 5.77
N LYS A 201 7.10 32.36 6.53
CA LYS A 201 5.91 33.23 6.39
C LYS A 201 6.23 34.72 6.50
N LYS A 202 7.16 35.09 7.39
CA LYS A 202 7.60 36.48 7.60
C LYS A 202 8.62 36.95 6.55
N GLY A 203 9.17 36.06 5.73
CA GLY A 203 10.16 36.41 4.71
C GLY A 203 11.46 36.99 5.27
N ILE A 204 11.95 36.43 6.39
CA ILE A 204 13.19 36.84 7.07
C ILE A 204 14.41 36.52 6.21
N LEU A 205 15.13 37.55 5.77
CA LEU A 205 16.29 37.41 4.89
C LEU A 205 17.56 36.90 5.57
N THR A 206 17.68 37.04 6.90
CA THR A 206 18.84 36.57 7.66
C THR A 206 18.87 35.04 7.86
N HIS A 207 17.75 34.37 7.61
CA HIS A 207 17.63 32.92 7.76
C HIS A 207 17.65 32.25 6.39
N SER A 208 18.66 31.43 6.11
CA SER A 208 18.95 30.89 4.77
C SER A 208 17.75 30.26 4.05
N VAL A 209 17.01 29.38 4.75
CA VAL A 209 15.80 28.73 4.21
C VAL A 209 14.69 29.74 3.93
N SER A 210 14.54 30.76 4.78
CA SER A 210 13.48 31.77 4.59
C SER A 210 13.82 32.72 3.45
N ALA A 211 15.07 33.18 3.37
CA ALA A 211 15.56 33.98 2.25
C ALA A 211 15.36 33.27 0.90
N TYR A 212 15.64 31.96 0.85
CA TYR A 212 15.42 31.16 -0.35
C TYR A 212 13.93 31.05 -0.71
N PHE A 213 13.07 30.74 0.27
CA PHE A 213 11.61 30.65 0.04
C PHE A 213 10.98 31.99 -0.34
N LYS A 214 11.51 33.10 0.16
CA LYS A 214 11.05 34.44 -0.23
C LYS A 214 11.34 34.74 -1.70
N SER A 215 12.48 34.29 -2.20
CA SER A 215 12.91 34.53 -3.60
C SER A 215 12.32 33.53 -4.60
N HIS A 216 12.07 32.28 -4.20
CA HIS A 216 11.69 31.21 -5.14
C HIS A 216 10.28 30.64 -4.93
N HIS A 217 9.67 30.89 -3.77
CA HIS A 217 8.41 30.24 -3.35
C HIS A 217 7.41 31.20 -2.70
N ASN A 218 7.55 32.52 -2.93
CA ASN A 218 6.65 33.55 -2.38
C ASN A 218 6.42 33.44 -0.87
N SER A 219 7.43 33.00 -0.12
CA SER A 219 7.34 32.80 1.33
C SER A 219 6.28 31.78 1.78
N ASP A 220 5.92 30.80 0.93
CA ASP A 220 4.95 29.74 1.27
C ASP A 220 5.60 28.58 2.05
N PRO A 221 5.35 28.43 3.36
CA PRO A 221 5.92 27.35 4.17
C PRO A 221 5.30 25.97 3.89
N SER A 222 4.12 25.90 3.25
CA SER A 222 3.41 24.63 3.03
C SER A 222 4.17 23.70 2.08
N LEU A 223 5.05 24.26 1.26
CA LEU A 223 5.92 23.56 0.33
C LEU A 223 7.14 22.91 1.00
N LEU A 224 7.45 23.27 2.24
CA LEU A 224 8.62 22.76 2.95
C LEU A 224 8.32 21.39 3.56
N THR A 225 9.13 20.40 3.20
CA THR A 225 9.09 19.06 3.80
C THR A 225 10.22 18.90 4.81
N PHE A 226 10.05 18.03 5.81
CA PHE A 226 11.07 17.79 6.83
C PHE A 226 11.16 16.32 7.24
N ALA A 227 12.33 15.91 7.70
CA ALA A 227 12.60 14.58 8.23
C ALA A 227 13.59 14.66 9.42
N GLY A 228 13.37 13.85 10.46
CA GLY A 228 14.36 13.63 11.51
C GLY A 228 15.41 12.62 11.02
N ILE A 229 16.69 12.95 11.13
CA ILE A 229 17.80 12.09 10.69
C ILE A 229 18.32 11.25 11.86
N ILE A 230 18.72 11.91 12.95
CA ILE A 230 19.30 11.25 14.13
C ILE A 230 18.73 11.90 15.39
N HIS A 231 18.41 11.07 16.38
CA HIS A 231 18.12 11.47 17.75
C HIS A 231 19.28 11.02 18.66
N LYS A 232 19.96 11.96 19.30
CA LYS A 232 21.02 11.67 20.28
C LYS A 232 20.44 11.69 21.69
N ARG A 233 20.65 10.60 22.44
CA ARG A 233 20.23 10.49 23.85
C ARG A 233 21.32 11.04 24.78
N THR A 234 20.92 11.74 25.83
CA THR A 234 21.83 12.13 26.91
C THR A 234 22.29 10.89 27.67
N HIS A 235 23.60 10.75 27.86
CA HIS A 235 24.16 9.67 28.67
C HIS A 235 24.16 10.10 30.15
N TRP A 236 23.88 9.16 31.07
CA TRP A 236 23.78 9.44 32.51
C TRP A 236 25.09 9.93 33.15
N ARG A 237 26.25 9.66 32.51
CA ARG A 237 27.57 10.16 32.93
C ARG A 237 27.92 11.58 32.42
N GLY A 238 26.98 12.31 31.83
CA GLY A 238 27.19 13.73 31.49
C GLY A 238 28.17 13.99 30.34
N SER A 239 27.96 13.37 29.18
CA SER A 239 28.69 13.72 27.95
C SER A 239 28.25 15.07 27.38
N ASP A 240 29.16 15.84 26.80
CA ASP A 240 28.83 17.10 26.09
C ASP A 240 28.02 16.80 24.81
N ILE A 241 26.71 16.73 25.00
CA ILE A 241 25.76 16.43 23.95
C ILE A 241 25.69 17.54 22.90
N ILE A 242 25.99 18.78 23.28
CA ILE A 242 25.98 19.92 22.37
C ILE A 242 27.13 19.78 21.38
N LYS A 243 28.33 19.47 21.86
CA LYS A 243 29.49 19.18 21.01
C LYS A 243 29.21 17.99 20.09
N SER A 244 28.67 16.89 20.62
CA SER A 244 28.36 15.70 19.83
C SER A 244 27.33 15.94 18.72
N ILE A 245 26.22 16.64 19.02
CA ILE A 245 25.21 16.97 17.99
C ILE A 245 25.79 17.93 16.95
N SER A 246 26.65 18.87 17.36
CA SER A 246 27.26 19.84 16.44
C SER A 246 28.23 19.14 15.48
N GLN A 247 29.06 18.23 15.97
CA GLN A 247 29.94 17.41 15.13
C GLN A 247 29.13 16.57 14.13
N GLU A 248 28.08 15.90 14.62
CA GLU A 248 27.24 15.04 13.79
C GLU A 248 26.47 15.86 12.73
N GLN A 249 25.96 17.05 13.07
CA GLN A 249 25.34 17.97 12.10
C GLN A 249 26.33 18.31 10.97
N THR A 250 27.57 18.66 11.31
CA THR A 250 28.63 18.97 10.35
C THR A 250 28.93 17.79 9.42
N VAL A 251 29.00 16.56 9.96
CA VAL A 251 29.15 15.34 9.15
C VAL A 251 27.99 15.19 8.16
N TRP A 252 26.75 15.44 8.58
CA TRP A 252 25.59 15.35 7.68
C TRP A 252 25.54 16.42 6.61
N ILE A 253 25.91 17.67 6.94
CA ILE A 253 26.04 18.76 5.96
C ILE A 253 27.03 18.35 4.86
N HIS A 254 28.20 17.81 5.24
CA HIS A 254 29.21 17.36 4.29
C HIS A 254 28.72 16.16 3.47
N LYS A 255 28.17 15.14 4.14
CA LYS A 255 27.71 13.89 3.50
C LYS A 255 26.61 14.12 2.47
N LEU A 256 25.68 15.02 2.76
CA LEU A 256 24.55 15.34 1.87
C LEU A 256 24.79 16.56 0.99
N LYS A 257 25.98 17.18 1.07
CA LYS A 257 26.39 18.33 0.24
C LYS A 257 25.39 19.48 0.29
N THR A 258 24.89 19.81 1.49
CA THR A 258 23.82 20.81 1.66
C THR A 258 24.30 22.25 1.74
N LEU A 259 25.59 22.52 1.49
CA LEU A 259 26.14 23.87 1.43
C LEU A 259 25.74 24.58 0.13
N ALA A 260 25.48 25.89 0.23
CA ALA A 260 25.26 26.76 -0.90
C ALA A 260 26.46 26.71 -1.86
N PRO A 261 26.24 26.68 -3.20
CA PRO A 261 24.95 26.84 -3.88
C PRO A 261 24.15 25.54 -4.09
N ARG A 262 24.68 24.37 -3.70
CA ARG A 262 24.04 23.05 -3.94
C ARG A 262 23.02 22.66 -2.86
N GLY A 263 22.94 23.41 -1.79
CA GLY A 263 21.91 23.31 -0.76
C GLY A 263 21.66 24.64 -0.06
N LEU A 264 21.00 24.59 1.09
CA LEU A 264 20.47 25.75 1.80
C LEU A 264 21.27 26.11 3.06
N ASN A 265 22.30 25.35 3.44
CA ASN A 265 23.25 25.75 4.48
C ASN A 265 24.23 26.78 3.88
N ILE A 266 24.43 27.93 4.54
CA ILE A 266 25.33 28.98 4.04
C ILE A 266 26.78 28.68 4.44
N ASP A 267 26.96 28.22 5.67
CA ASP A 267 28.24 27.95 6.30
C ASP A 267 28.21 26.66 7.12
N ILE A 268 29.39 26.22 7.57
CA ILE A 268 29.56 25.05 8.42
C ILE A 268 30.45 25.42 9.60
N ASP A 269 30.02 25.06 10.81
CA ASP A 269 30.78 25.34 12.02
C ASP A 269 31.69 24.15 12.37
N LEU A 270 33.00 24.34 12.16
CA LEU A 270 34.02 23.34 12.46
C LEU A 270 34.60 23.49 13.87
N LYS A 271 34.22 24.52 14.64
CA LYS A 271 34.75 24.75 15.99
C LYS A 271 34.48 23.58 16.93
N CYS A 272 33.38 22.86 16.70
CA CYS A 272 33.03 21.67 17.48
C CYS A 272 34.03 20.49 17.35
N PHE A 273 34.98 20.53 16.40
CA PHE A 273 36.06 19.55 16.26
C PHE A 273 37.39 19.99 16.86
N LEU A 274 37.50 21.26 17.24
CA LEU A 274 38.68 21.77 17.94
C LEU A 274 38.60 21.33 19.41
N ILE A 275 39.77 21.00 19.97
CA ILE A 275 39.95 20.76 21.39
C ILE A 275 40.34 22.12 21.98
N ASP A 276 39.64 22.56 23.02
CA ASP A 276 40.10 23.68 23.84
C ASP A 276 41.27 23.22 24.72
#